data_AF-A0A9W5QQI7-F1
#
_entry.id   AF-A0A9W5QQI7-F1
#
_cell.length_a   1.000
_cell.length_b   1.000
_cell.length_c   1.000
_cell.angle_alpha   90.00
_cell.angle_beta   90.00
_cell.angle_gamma   90.00
#
_symmetry.space_group_name_H-M   'P 1'
#
loop_
_entity.id
_entity.type
_entity.pdbx_description
1 polymer ?
#
loop_
_entity_poly.entity_id
_entity_poly.type
_entity_poly.pdbx_seq_one_letter_code
_entity_poly.pdbx_strand_id
1 'polypeptide(L)'
;MASNEDIHIWIERLLKGDEEAFEFIFNLTSQRVYETVFAIVKNRHDTNEIVNEIYFQLWKSISTYDQSRPFLFWLNGIVYK
;
A
#
# COMPACT_ATOMS: atom_id res chain seq x y z
N MET A 1 -14.14 14.53 5.67
CA MET A 1 -14.20 13.10 6.02
C MET A 1 -14.43 12.37 4.71
N ALA A 2 -13.35 11.90 4.08
CA ALA A 2 -13.45 11.16 2.83
C ALA A 2 -14.15 9.83 3.13
N SER A 3 -15.31 9.63 2.53
CA SER A 3 -16.19 8.48 2.73
C SER A 3 -15.62 7.30 1.95
N ASN A 4 -15.99 6.06 2.27
CA ASN A 4 -15.51 4.86 1.56
C ASN A 4 -15.68 4.88 0.02
N GLU A 5 -16.50 5.78 -0.53
CA GLU A 5 -16.63 6.03 -1.98
C GLU A 5 -15.37 6.68 -2.60
N ASP A 6 -14.47 7.26 -1.80
CA ASP A 6 -13.31 8.01 -2.28
C ASP A 6 -12.10 7.12 -2.63
N ILE A 7 -11.95 5.94 -2.01
CA ILE A 7 -10.73 5.12 -2.18
C ILE A 7 -10.55 4.61 -3.61
N HIS A 8 -11.65 4.31 -4.31
CA HIS A 8 -11.60 3.87 -5.70
C HIS A 8 -11.03 4.96 -6.61
N ILE A 9 -11.41 6.22 -6.39
CA ILE A 9 -10.88 7.37 -7.14
C ILE A 9 -9.37 7.51 -6.90
N TRP A 10 -8.93 7.35 -5.64
CA TRP A 10 -7.51 7.37 -5.31
C TRP A 10 -6.75 6.21 -5.96
N ILE A 11 -7.32 5.01 -6.02
CA ILE A 11 -6.71 3.87 -6.71
C ILE A 11 -6.61 4.12 -8.22
N GLU A 12 -7.63 4.69 -8.86
CA GLU A 12 -7.58 5.05 -10.28
C GLU A 12 -6.53 6.11 -10.59
N ARG A 13 -6.39 7.12 -9.72
CA ARG A 13 -5.33 8.13 -9.82
C ARG A 13 -3.96 7.50 -9.63
N LEU A 14 -3.82 6.62 -8.64
CA LEU A 14 -2.58 5.90 -8.35
C LEU A 14 -2.15 5.03 -9.56
N LEU A 15 -3.08 4.36 -10.22
CA LEU A 15 -2.84 3.60 -11.46
C LEU A 15 -2.31 4.45 -12.61
N LYS A 16 -2.58 5.76 -12.59
CA LYS A 16 -2.07 6.75 -13.57
C LYS A 16 -0.74 7.36 -13.15
N GLY A 17 -0.15 6.94 -12.02
CA GLY A 17 1.10 7.47 -11.50
C GLY A 17 0.95 8.80 -10.77
N ASP A 18 -0.21 9.06 -10.16
CA ASP A 18 -0.45 10.26 -9.35
C ASP A 18 0.22 10.13 -7.97
N GLU A 19 1.14 11.04 -7.66
CA GLU A 19 1.91 11.06 -6.40
C GLU A 19 1.03 11.39 -5.18
N GLU A 20 0.04 12.29 -5.31
CA GLU A 20 -0.88 12.60 -4.21
C GLU A 20 -1.73 11.38 -3.86
N ALA A 21 -2.10 10.61 -4.89
CA ALA A 21 -2.84 9.37 -4.68
C ALA A 21 -2.00 8.31 -3.99
N PHE A 22 -0.70 8.24 -4.29
CA PHE A 22 0.22 7.38 -3.55
C PHE A 22 0.32 7.81 -2.09
N GLU A 23 0.48 9.10 -1.80
CA GLU A 23 0.54 9.60 -0.44
C GLU A 23 -0.74 9.31 0.34
N PHE A 24 -1.91 9.50 -0.29
CA PHE A 24 -3.19 9.17 0.33
C PHE A 24 -3.28 7.68 0.69
N ILE A 25 -2.94 6.79 -0.26
CA ILE A 25 -2.98 5.34 -0.05
C ILE A 25 -1.94 4.90 0.99
N PHE A 26 -0.74 5.47 0.97
CA PHE A 26 0.29 5.26 1.98
C PHE A 26 -0.21 5.63 3.37
N ASN A 27 -0.75 6.84 3.55
CA ASN A 27 -1.26 7.30 4.84
C ASN A 27 -2.42 6.44 5.35
N LEU A 28 -3.28 5.96 4.45
CA LEU A 28 -4.41 5.10 4.80
C LEU A 28 -3.99 3.68 5.24
N THR A 29 -2.88 3.15 4.72
CA THR A 29 -2.54 1.73 4.85
C THR A 29 -1.27 1.45 5.64
N SER A 30 -0.34 2.41 5.73
CA SER A 30 1.01 2.23 6.27
C SER A 30 1.05 1.77 7.71
N GLN A 31 0.16 2.28 8.56
CA GLN A 31 0.10 1.85 9.96
C GLN A 31 -0.16 0.34 10.07
N ARG A 32 -1.14 -0.18 9.32
CA ARG A 32 -1.50 -1.60 9.36
C ARG A 32 -0.40 -2.48 8.77
N VAL A 33 0.23 -2.05 7.68
CA VAL A 33 1.37 -2.75 7.07
C VAL A 33 2.54 -2.79 8.06
N TYR A 34 2.86 -1.65 8.69
CA TYR A 34 3.89 -1.54 9.70
C TYR A 34 3.66 -2.50 10.88
N GLU A 35 2.46 -2.49 11.47
CA GLU A 35 2.12 -3.38 12.58
C GLU A 35 2.27 -4.87 12.20
N THR A 36 1.89 -5.22 10.97
CA THR A 36 2.02 -6.60 10.45
C THR A 36 3.49 -7.01 10.31
N VAL A 37 4.32 -6.16 9.68
CA VAL A 37 5.76 -6.42 9.50
C VAL A 37 6.47 -6.45 10.86
N PHE A 38 6.16 -5.50 11.75
CA PHE A 38 6.77 -5.42 13.08
C PHE A 38 6.46 -6.66 13.93
N ALA A 39 5.26 -7.24 13.81
CA ALA A 39 4.90 -8.46 14.55
C ALA A 39 5.82 -9.65 14.20
N ILE A 40 6.36 -9.67 12.98
CA ILE A 40 7.27 -10.71 12.48
C ILE A 40 8.73 -10.38 12.83
N VAL A 41 9.17 -9.16 12.49
CA VAL A 41 10.58 -8.77 12.54
C VAL A 41 11.02 -8.31 13.94
N LYS A 42 10.12 -7.67 14.70
CA LYS A 42 10.35 -7.13 16.06
C LYS A 42 11.54 -6.16 16.19
N ASN A 43 11.96 -5.55 15.08
CA ASN A 43 12.97 -4.50 15.02
C ASN A 43 12.39 -3.31 14.24
N ARG A 44 12.39 -2.10 14.85
CA ARG A 44 11.81 -0.91 14.23
C ARG A 44 12.54 -0.49 12.95
N HIS A 45 13.87 -0.57 12.91
CA HIS A 45 14.66 -0.13 11.77
C HIS A 45 14.37 -1.02 10.55
N ASP A 46 14.57 -2.33 10.71
CA ASP A 46 14.27 -3.33 9.68
C ASP A 46 12.80 -3.26 9.24
N THR A 47 11.86 -3.01 10.17
CA THR A 47 10.45 -2.82 9.84
C THR A 47 10.24 -1.62 8.92
N ASN A 48 10.86 -0.47 9.23
CA ASN A 48 10.74 0.72 8.38
C ASN A 48 11.32 0.47 6.98
N GLU A 49 12.46 -0.20 6.88
CA GLU A 49 13.08 -0.54 5.59
C GLU A 49 12.18 -1.45 4.75
N ILE A 50 11.64 -2.51 5.36
CA ILE A 50 10.73 -3.44 4.67
C ILE A 50 9.43 -2.75 4.25
N VAL A 51 8.86 -1.89 5.11
CA VAL A 51 7.65 -1.12 4.77
C VAL A 51 7.92 -0.22 3.56
N ASN A 52 9.04 0.51 3.54
CA ASN A 52 9.41 1.34 2.40
C ASN A 52 9.58 0.52 1.11
N GLU A 53 10.23 -0.65 1.19
CA GLU A 53 10.38 -1.56 0.04
C GLU A 53 9.02 -2.07 -0.47
N ILE A 54 8.09 -2.42 0.42
CA ILE A 54 6.72 -2.82 0.03
C ILE A 54 6.03 -1.72 -0.78
N TYR A 55 6.13 -0.46 -0.33
CA TYR A 55 5.50 0.66 -1.05
C TYR A 55 6.23 1.01 -2.35
N PHE A 56 7.55 0.83 -2.41
CA PHE A 56 8.31 0.93 -3.65
C PHE A 56 7.88 -0.15 -4.67
N GLN A 57 7.70 -1.39 -4.23
CA GLN A 57 7.18 -2.48 -5.07
C GLN A 57 5.73 -2.25 -5.48
N LEU A 58 4.89 -1.70 -4.60
CA LEU A 58 3.53 -1.25 -4.94
C LEU A 58 3.58 -0.27 -6.10
N TRP A 59 4.39 0.80 -6.01
CA TRP A 59 4.49 1.80 -7.08
C TRP A 59 4.92 1.20 -8.41
N LYS A 60 5.90 0.28 -8.39
CA LYS A 60 6.39 -0.40 -9.59
C LYS A 60 5.39 -1.37 -10.21
N SER A 61 4.52 -1.97 -9.39
CA SER A 61 3.62 -3.06 -9.81
C SER A 61 2.16 -2.63 -9.91
N ILE A 62 1.81 -1.39 -9.55
CA ILE A 62 0.43 -0.94 -9.50
C ILE A 62 -0.29 -1.10 -10.85
N SER A 63 0.40 -0.93 -11.97
CA SER A 63 -0.17 -1.14 -13.31
C SER A 63 -0.67 -2.57 -13.56
N THR A 64 -0.23 -3.54 -12.74
CA THR A 64 -0.66 -4.95 -12.79
C THR A 64 -1.82 -5.26 -11.85
N TYR A 65 -2.28 -4.28 -11.07
CA TYR A 65 -3.37 -4.46 -10.13
C TYR A 65 -4.70 -4.66 -10.86
N ASP A 66 -5.35 -5.80 -10.56
CA ASP A 66 -6.68 -6.15 -11.03
C ASP A 66 -7.72 -5.58 -10.06
N GLN A 67 -8.46 -4.57 -10.52
CA GLN A 67 -9.47 -3.87 -9.71
C GLN A 67 -10.68 -4.76 -9.33
N SER A 68 -10.82 -5.96 -9.90
CA SER A 68 -11.83 -6.93 -9.44
C SER A 68 -11.50 -7.55 -8.07
N ARG A 69 -10.25 -7.39 -7.60
CA ARG A 69 -9.79 -7.87 -6.30
C ARG A 69 -9.78 -6.73 -5.28
N PRO A 70 -9.97 -7.00 -3.98
CA PRO A 70 -9.79 -5.97 -2.96
C PRO A 70 -8.34 -5.47 -2.90
N PHE A 71 -8.14 -4.16 -2.94
CA PHE A 71 -6.81 -3.53 -2.98
C PHE A 71 -5.91 -3.97 -1.83
N LEU A 72 -6.42 -3.96 -0.59
CA LEU A 72 -5.66 -4.38 0.59
C LEU A 72 -5.22 -5.85 0.52
N PHE A 73 -6.01 -6.71 -0.10
CA PHE A 73 -5.64 -8.12 -0.27
C PHE A 73 -4.47 -8.25 -1.26
N TRP A 74 -4.51 -7.52 -2.37
CA TRP A 74 -3.41 -7.48 -3.34
C TRP A 74 -2.14 -6.87 -2.76
N LEU A 75 -2.26 -5.74 -2.03
CA LEU A 75 -1.14 -5.08 -1.35
C LEU A 75 -0.48 -6.02 -0.33
N ASN A 76 -1.26 -6.72 0.49
CA ASN A 76 -0.72 -7.72 1.41
C ASN A 76 0.02 -8.84 0.67
N GLY A 77 -0.37 -9.17 -0.57
CA GLY A 77 0.37 -10.12 -1.41
C GLY A 77 1.77 -9.66 -1.82
N ILE A 78 2.03 -8.36 -1.86
CA ILE A 78 3.38 -7.80 -2.07
C ILE A 78 4.26 -8.04 -0.84
N VAL A 79 3.68 -7.99 0.36
CA VAL A 79 4.39 -8.19 1.64
C VAL A 79 5.01 -9.59 1.77
N TYR A 80 4.41 -10.59 1.12
CA TYR A 80 4.83 -12.00 1.23
C TYR A 80 5.66 -12.50 0.03
N LYS A 81 6.03 -11.63 -0.90
CA LYS A 81 6.82 -12.01 -2.09
C LYS A 81 8.33 -11.92 -1.86
#